data_AF-A0A2E8TEH4-F1
#
_entry.id   AF-A0A2E8TEH4-F1
#
_cell.length_a   1.000
_cell.length_b   1.000
_cell.length_c   1.000
_cell.angle_alpha   90.00
_cell.angle_beta   90.00
_cell.angle_gamma   90.00
#
_symmetry.space_group_name_H-M   'P 1'
#
loop_
_entity.id
_entity.type
_entity.pdbx_description
1 polymer ?
#
loop_
_entity_poly.entity_id
_entity_poly.type
_entity_poly.pdbx_seq_one_letter_code
_entity_poly.pdbx_strand_id
1 'polypeptide(L)'
;MSLAASPLVVATLSFVLAAGVTMVLVPVVRALGLRFELIDQPDSRKQHNAPMVRLGGIAMVAGFGLSLTVIWLLGGFGLLAPARDQLIWSTLAGSLCFFLIGLADDLFDLSPWPRLAGQFAVASVVWSQGVRIGAIDLPWVSGSSSAIVLSDGLSLLATVIWLVGITNAINWLDGLDGLAAGVAGIAAVGLISVSFSLHQVAAGFLAAALAGCCLGFLRHNF
;
A
#
# COMPACT_ATOMS: atom_id res chain seq x y z
N MET A 1 -3.52 -15.69 -26.78
CA MET A 1 -4.26 -15.75 -25.50
C MET A 1 -4.06 -14.39 -24.84
N SER A 2 -5.11 -13.59 -24.65
CA SER A 2 -4.94 -12.29 -23.97
C SER A 2 -4.56 -12.56 -22.51
N LEU A 3 -3.57 -11.84 -21.97
CA LEU A 3 -3.08 -12.02 -20.59
C LEU A 3 -4.22 -11.96 -19.55
N ALA A 4 -5.26 -11.19 -19.86
CA ALA A 4 -6.44 -11.06 -19.03
C ALA A 4 -7.24 -12.37 -18.85
N ALA A 5 -7.08 -13.36 -19.73
CA ALA A 5 -7.77 -14.65 -19.64
C ALA A 5 -7.33 -15.50 -18.43
N SER A 6 -6.20 -15.16 -17.80
CA SER A 6 -5.64 -15.90 -16.65
C SER A 6 -5.27 -14.95 -15.51
N PRO A 7 -6.22 -14.58 -14.62
CA PRO A 7 -5.98 -13.65 -13.51
C PRO A 7 -4.82 -14.09 -12.59
N LEU A 8 -4.65 -15.39 -12.39
CA LEU A 8 -3.54 -15.93 -11.59
C LEU A 8 -2.17 -15.59 -12.23
N VAL A 9 -2.04 -15.74 -13.54
CA VAL A 9 -0.80 -15.39 -14.26
C VAL A 9 -0.52 -13.90 -14.14
N VAL A 10 -1.53 -13.05 -14.27
CA VAL A 10 -1.39 -11.59 -14.08
C VAL A 10 -0.91 -11.29 -12.65
N ALA A 11 -1.51 -11.91 -11.63
CA ALA A 11 -1.08 -11.72 -10.23
C ALA A 11 0.36 -12.18 -10.00
N THR A 12 0.73 -13.36 -10.50
CA THR A 12 2.10 -13.88 -10.41
C THR A 12 3.09 -12.95 -11.10
N LEU A 13 2.76 -12.43 -12.28
CA LEU A 13 3.58 -11.46 -12.98
C LEU A 13 3.70 -10.15 -12.19
N SER A 14 2.59 -9.60 -11.65
CA SER A 14 2.60 -8.42 -10.79
C SER A 14 3.56 -8.59 -9.61
N PHE A 15 3.51 -9.75 -8.95
CA PHE A 15 4.37 -10.11 -7.84
C PHE A 15 5.84 -10.19 -8.24
N VAL A 16 6.16 -10.96 -9.29
CA VAL A 16 7.56 -11.19 -9.72
C VAL A 16 8.19 -9.89 -10.22
N LEU A 17 7.46 -9.10 -11.01
CA LEU A 17 7.93 -7.80 -11.50
C LEU A 17 8.15 -6.83 -10.35
N ALA A 18 7.21 -6.71 -9.42
CA ALA A 18 7.34 -5.83 -8.26
C ALA A 18 8.51 -6.24 -7.37
N ALA A 19 8.68 -7.53 -7.08
CA ALA A 19 9.79 -8.05 -6.30
C ALA A 19 11.15 -7.77 -6.95
N GLY A 20 11.28 -8.07 -8.25
CA GLY A 20 12.51 -7.85 -9.00
C GLY A 20 12.88 -6.37 -9.10
N VAL A 21 11.91 -5.51 -9.45
CA VAL A 21 12.15 -4.07 -9.59
C VAL A 21 12.48 -3.45 -8.23
N THR A 22 11.73 -3.75 -7.17
CA THR A 22 12.05 -3.23 -5.82
C THR A 22 13.41 -3.73 -5.35
N MET A 23 13.75 -5.00 -5.55
CA MET A 23 15.07 -5.55 -5.19
C MET A 23 16.22 -4.79 -5.87
N VAL A 24 16.06 -4.38 -7.13
CA VAL A 24 17.09 -3.60 -7.85
C VAL A 24 17.09 -2.12 -7.42
N LEU A 25 15.92 -1.53 -7.16
CA LEU A 25 15.81 -0.11 -6.83
C LEU A 25 16.27 0.22 -5.40
N VAL A 26 16.10 -0.68 -4.44
CA VAL A 26 16.51 -0.44 -3.04
C VAL A 26 17.99 -0.04 -2.91
N PRO A 27 18.98 -0.79 -3.45
CA PRO A 27 20.39 -0.37 -3.35
C PRO A 27 20.67 0.94 -4.11
N VAL A 28 19.97 1.21 -5.21
CA VAL A 28 20.11 2.47 -5.97
C VAL A 28 19.62 3.66 -5.14
N VAL A 29 18.42 3.56 -4.56
CA VAL A 29 17.86 4.61 -3.70
C VAL A 29 18.73 4.81 -2.46
N ARG A 30 19.25 3.73 -1.87
CA ARG A 30 20.20 3.82 -0.75
C ARG A 30 21.47 4.58 -1.15
N ALA A 31 22.07 4.27 -2.31
CA ALA A 31 23.26 4.96 -2.80
C ALA A 31 23.00 6.44 -3.09
N LEU A 32 21.84 6.78 -3.64
CA LEU A 32 21.44 8.17 -3.87
C LEU A 32 21.21 8.92 -2.55
N GLY A 33 20.53 8.31 -1.57
CA GLY A 33 20.31 8.92 -0.26
C GLY A 33 21.62 9.26 0.47
N LEU A 34 22.62 8.38 0.38
CA LEU A 34 23.97 8.65 0.90
C LEU A 34 24.66 9.80 0.15
N ARG A 35 24.50 9.87 -1.17
CA ARG A 35 25.11 10.92 -2.00
C ARG A 35 24.50 12.30 -1.78
N PHE A 36 23.21 12.36 -1.47
CA PHE A 36 22.48 13.61 -1.23
C PHE A 36 22.46 14.03 0.26
N GLU A 37 23.19 13.32 1.13
CA GLU A 37 23.21 13.57 2.58
C GLU A 37 21.80 13.55 3.22
N LEU A 38 20.85 12.83 2.62
CA LEU A 38 19.52 12.56 3.18
C LEU A 38 19.63 11.43 4.21
N ILE A 39 20.39 11.70 5.28
CA ILE A 39 20.80 10.71 6.27
C ILE A 39 20.26 11.12 7.63
N ASP A 40 19.58 10.18 8.29
CA ASP A 40 19.17 10.34 9.68
C ASP A 40 20.39 10.12 10.59
N GLN A 41 20.79 11.15 11.34
CA GLN A 41 21.91 11.05 12.27
C GLN A 41 21.52 10.19 13.49
N PRO A 42 22.38 9.28 13.96
CA PRO A 42 22.06 8.43 15.10
C PRO A 42 21.90 9.28 16.37
N ASP A 43 20.72 9.22 16.97
CA ASP A 43 20.42 9.82 18.28
C ASP A 43 20.55 8.75 19.37
N SER A 44 20.88 9.17 20.58
CA SER A 44 21.11 8.38 21.81
C SER A 44 19.97 7.44 22.24
N ARG A 45 18.81 7.51 21.57
CA ARG A 45 17.64 6.62 21.75
C ARG A 45 17.50 5.52 20.68
N LYS A 46 18.33 5.50 19.62
CA LYS A 46 18.24 4.54 18.49
C LYS A 46 19.31 3.44 18.62
N GLN A 47 18.96 2.19 18.35
CA GLN A 47 19.87 1.03 18.48
C GLN A 47 20.86 0.86 17.30
N HIS A 48 20.73 1.65 16.24
CA HIS A 48 21.62 1.57 15.07
C HIS A 48 22.81 2.54 15.18
N ASN A 49 24.02 1.98 15.13
CA ASN A 49 25.28 2.73 15.12
C ASN A 49 25.69 3.26 13.72
N ALA A 50 24.86 3.03 12.68
CA ALA A 50 25.16 3.41 11.31
C ALA A 50 24.07 4.34 10.74
N PRO A 51 24.45 5.37 9.97
CA PRO A 51 23.50 6.23 9.29
C PRO A 51 22.56 5.44 8.38
N MET A 52 21.24 5.53 8.61
CA MET A 52 20.22 4.84 7.82
C MET A 52 19.47 5.81 6.90
N VAL A 53 19.36 5.41 5.64
CA VAL A 53 18.60 6.15 4.63
C VAL A 53 17.13 5.75 4.75
N ARG A 54 16.29 6.63 5.30
CA ARG A 54 14.82 6.44 5.45
C ARG A 54 14.04 6.60 4.12
N LEU A 55 14.61 6.12 3.01
CA LEU A 55 14.02 6.31 1.67
C LEU A 55 13.62 4.99 0.99
N GLY A 56 13.64 3.87 1.73
CA GLY A 56 13.24 2.55 1.24
C GLY A 56 11.84 2.52 0.62
N GLY A 57 10.92 3.32 1.18
CA GLY A 57 9.57 3.49 0.66
C GLY A 57 9.51 4.01 -0.78
N ILE A 58 10.46 4.88 -1.20
CA ILE A 58 10.54 5.36 -2.59
C ILE A 58 10.77 4.18 -3.55
N ALA A 59 11.69 3.27 -3.19
CA ALA A 59 11.96 2.09 -4.02
C ALA A 59 10.76 1.13 -4.09
N MET A 60 10.00 1.01 -3.00
CA MET A 60 8.76 0.22 -2.99
C MET A 60 7.68 0.85 -3.88
N VAL A 61 7.41 2.16 -3.73
CA VAL A 61 6.41 2.87 -4.56
C VAL A 61 6.78 2.82 -6.03
N ALA A 62 8.05 3.02 -6.37
CA ALA A 62 8.53 2.92 -7.75
C ALA A 62 8.38 1.49 -8.30
N GLY A 63 8.76 0.45 -7.53
CA GLY A 63 8.60 -0.93 -7.96
C GLY A 63 7.14 -1.35 -8.13
N PHE A 64 6.27 -0.90 -7.23
CA PHE A 64 4.83 -1.10 -7.30
C PHE A 64 4.24 -0.43 -8.54
N GLY A 65 4.51 0.86 -8.74
CA GLY A 65 4.01 1.63 -9.88
C GLY A 65 4.49 1.11 -11.23
N LEU A 66 5.78 0.77 -11.35
CA LEU A 66 6.35 0.21 -12.57
C LEU A 66 5.76 -1.17 -12.90
N SER A 67 5.62 -2.04 -11.90
CA SER A 67 4.99 -3.36 -12.07
C SER A 67 3.56 -3.20 -12.61
N LEU A 68 2.74 -2.38 -11.97
CA LEU A 68 1.35 -2.17 -12.39
C LEU A 68 1.25 -1.50 -13.77
N THR A 69 2.16 -0.59 -14.10
CA THR A 69 2.23 0.04 -15.42
C THR A 69 2.51 -1.02 -16.51
N VAL A 70 3.46 -1.92 -16.28
CA VAL A 70 3.74 -3.03 -17.21
C VAL A 70 2.52 -3.93 -17.36
N ILE A 71 1.86 -4.29 -16.25
CA ILE A 71 0.65 -5.12 -16.28
C ILE A 71 -0.49 -4.43 -17.06
N TRP A 72 -0.64 -3.12 -16.91
CA TRP A 72 -1.60 -2.32 -17.67
C TRP A 72 -1.30 -2.31 -19.17
N LEU A 73 -0.03 -2.09 -19.55
CA LEU A 73 0.41 -2.13 -20.96
C LEU A 73 0.23 -3.51 -21.61
N LEU A 74 0.37 -4.58 -20.82
CA LEU A 74 0.12 -5.96 -21.26
C LEU A 74 -1.38 -6.31 -21.32
N GLY A 75 -2.27 -5.37 -21.00
CA GLY A 75 -3.72 -5.57 -21.02
C GLY A 75 -4.24 -6.40 -19.85
N GLY A 76 -3.49 -6.57 -18.76
CA GLY A 76 -3.91 -7.34 -17.59
C GLY A 76 -5.17 -6.80 -16.91
N PHE A 77 -5.44 -5.50 -17.07
CA PHE A 77 -6.64 -4.81 -16.58
C PHE A 77 -7.79 -4.75 -17.61
N GLY A 78 -7.61 -5.31 -18.82
CA GLY A 78 -8.54 -5.15 -19.95
C GLY A 78 -9.93 -5.77 -19.79
N LEU A 79 -10.18 -6.52 -18.71
CA LEU A 79 -11.50 -7.09 -18.39
C LEU A 79 -12.32 -6.21 -17.43
N LEU A 80 -11.81 -5.05 -17.00
CA LEU A 80 -12.49 -4.21 -16.03
C LEU A 80 -13.54 -3.31 -16.67
N ALA A 81 -14.71 -3.26 -16.04
CA ALA A 81 -15.71 -2.25 -16.34
C ALA A 81 -15.19 -0.84 -15.96
N PRO A 82 -15.58 0.23 -16.68
CA PRO A 82 -15.11 1.60 -16.42
C PRO A 82 -15.28 2.07 -14.97
N ALA A 83 -16.38 1.68 -14.30
CA ALA A 83 -16.61 2.04 -12.90
C ALA A 83 -15.59 1.39 -11.93
N ARG A 84 -15.11 0.17 -12.24
CA ARG A 84 -14.05 -0.48 -11.44
C ARG A 84 -12.68 0.12 -11.72
N ASP A 85 -12.47 0.61 -12.94
CA ASP A 85 -11.24 1.34 -13.31
C ASP A 85 -11.10 2.63 -12.49
N GLN A 86 -12.16 3.43 -12.36
CA GLN A 86 -12.14 4.64 -11.52
C GLN A 86 -11.76 4.36 -10.07
N LEU A 87 -12.25 3.26 -9.48
CA LEU A 87 -11.91 2.89 -8.10
C LEU A 87 -10.42 2.57 -7.96
N ILE A 88 -9.82 1.89 -8.94
CA ILE A 88 -8.38 1.59 -8.94
C ILE A 88 -7.56 2.87 -8.99
N TRP A 89 -7.90 3.78 -9.92
CA TRP A 89 -7.22 5.07 -10.02
C TRP A 89 -7.35 5.90 -8.73
N SER A 90 -8.53 5.88 -8.11
CA SER A 90 -8.77 6.57 -6.83
C SER A 90 -7.94 5.95 -5.69
N THR A 91 -7.84 4.62 -5.64
CA THR A 91 -6.98 3.92 -4.68
C THR A 91 -5.51 4.23 -4.91
N LEU A 92 -5.04 4.21 -6.16
CA LEU A 92 -3.64 4.52 -6.51
C LEU A 92 -3.29 5.98 -6.16
N ALA A 93 -4.13 6.93 -6.55
CA ALA A 93 -3.94 8.34 -6.22
C ALA A 93 -3.96 8.58 -4.70
N GLY A 94 -4.91 7.98 -3.98
CA GLY A 94 -4.98 8.02 -2.52
C GLY A 94 -3.72 7.46 -1.87
N SER A 95 -3.26 6.28 -2.30
CA SER A 95 -2.04 5.66 -1.78
C SER A 95 -0.79 6.51 -2.02
N LEU A 96 -0.68 7.18 -3.16
CA LEU A 96 0.41 8.10 -3.46
C LEU A 96 0.37 9.32 -2.54
N CYS A 97 -0.81 9.90 -2.30
CA CYS A 97 -0.96 11.00 -1.35
C CYS A 97 -0.58 10.59 0.08
N PHE A 98 -1.00 9.41 0.54
CA PHE A 98 -0.59 8.86 1.84
C PHE A 98 0.93 8.66 1.93
N PHE A 99 1.53 8.15 0.86
CA PHE A 99 2.98 8.03 0.76
C PHE A 99 3.67 9.39 0.83
N LEU A 100 3.20 10.40 0.09
CA LEU A 100 3.79 11.75 0.11
C LEU A 100 3.67 12.41 1.49
N ILE A 101 2.57 12.19 2.21
CA ILE A 101 2.43 12.64 3.60
C ILE A 101 3.47 11.94 4.49
N GLY A 102 3.64 10.61 4.35
CA GLY A 102 4.64 9.86 5.10
C GLY A 102 6.08 10.31 4.78
N LEU A 103 6.38 10.52 3.50
CA LEU A 103 7.68 11.01 3.06
C LEU A 103 7.95 12.44 3.57
N ALA A 104 6.94 13.30 3.60
CA ALA A 104 7.07 14.64 4.17
C ALA A 104 7.31 14.59 5.69
N ASP A 105 6.66 13.67 6.39
CA ASP A 105 6.89 13.41 7.82
C ASP A 105 8.35 12.99 8.06
N ASP A 106 8.87 12.06 7.24
CA ASP A 106 10.25 11.56 7.34
C ASP A 106 11.31 12.63 7.04
N LEU A 107 11.01 13.58 6.16
CA LEU A 107 11.96 14.62 5.73
C LEU A 107 11.91 15.89 6.60
N PHE A 108 10.74 16.24 7.13
CA PHE A 108 10.51 17.53 7.81
C PHE A 108 10.18 17.40 9.30
N ASP A 109 10.12 16.17 9.85
CA ASP A 109 9.79 15.89 11.25
C ASP A 109 8.52 16.65 11.70
N LEU A 110 7.43 16.40 10.97
CA LEU A 110 6.19 17.14 11.14
C LEU A 110 5.54 16.82 12.49
N SER A 111 4.87 17.82 13.07
CA SER A 111 4.02 17.55 14.23
C SER A 111 2.84 16.62 13.86
N PRO A 112 2.28 15.85 14.82
CA PRO A 112 1.22 14.88 14.51
C PRO A 112 -0.04 15.50 13.89
N TRP A 113 -0.35 16.75 14.19
CA TRP A 113 -1.58 17.42 13.76
C TRP A 113 -1.66 17.67 12.25
N PRO A 114 -0.66 18.31 11.59
CA PRO A 114 -0.60 18.40 10.12
C PRO A 114 -0.70 17.05 9.42
N ARG A 115 0.01 16.04 9.92
CA ARG A 115 -0.01 14.69 9.36
C ARG A 115 -1.41 14.07 9.41
N LEU A 116 -2.06 14.11 10.57
CA LEU A 116 -3.42 13.59 10.73
C LEU A 116 -4.44 14.38 9.90
N ALA A 117 -4.30 15.70 9.81
CA ALA A 117 -5.16 16.54 8.98
C ALA A 117 -5.03 16.19 7.49
N GLY A 118 -3.80 15.98 7.00
CA GLY A 118 -3.54 15.52 5.64
C GLY A 118 -4.14 14.16 5.35
N GLN A 119 -3.92 13.18 6.25
CA GLN A 119 -4.48 11.83 6.08
C GLN A 119 -6.01 11.83 6.12
N PHE A 120 -6.62 12.66 6.99
CA PHE A 120 -8.07 12.85 7.02
C PHE A 120 -8.61 13.44 5.72
N ALA A 121 -7.96 14.48 5.18
CA ALA A 121 -8.36 15.11 3.94
C ALA A 121 -8.28 14.13 2.76
N VAL A 122 -7.17 13.40 2.63
CA VAL A 122 -6.99 12.39 1.58
C VAL A 122 -8.02 11.27 1.73
N ALA A 123 -8.24 10.75 2.93
CA ALA A 123 -9.24 9.70 3.19
C ALA A 123 -10.66 10.16 2.84
N SER A 124 -11.01 11.42 3.12
CA SER A 124 -12.32 12.00 2.78
C SER A 124 -12.52 12.14 1.26
N VAL A 125 -11.46 12.50 0.53
CA VAL A 125 -11.49 12.54 -0.95
C VAL A 125 -11.60 11.14 -1.54
N VAL A 126 -10.84 10.18 -1.03
CA VAL A 126 -10.91 8.76 -1.47
C VAL A 126 -12.31 8.19 -1.23
N TRP A 127 -12.92 8.51 -0.09
CA TRP A 127 -14.30 8.15 0.23
C TRP A 127 -15.31 8.72 -0.76
N SER A 128 -15.18 10.01 -1.13
CA SER A 128 -16.10 10.66 -2.08
C SER A 128 -15.97 10.12 -3.51
N GLN A 129 -14.83 9.54 -3.86
CA GLN A 129 -14.62 8.81 -5.12
C GLN A 129 -15.16 7.37 -5.12
N GLY A 130 -15.80 6.94 -4.03
CA GLY A 130 -16.48 5.64 -3.93
C GLY A 130 -15.63 4.52 -3.32
N VAL A 131 -14.36 4.78 -2.98
CA VAL A 131 -13.54 3.85 -2.18
C VAL A 131 -13.93 4.03 -0.71
N ARG A 132 -15.01 3.35 -0.30
CA ARG A 132 -15.64 3.51 1.02
C ARG A 132 -16.05 2.20 1.65
N ILE A 133 -16.02 2.15 2.97
CA ILE A 133 -16.62 1.08 3.77
C ILE A 133 -18.12 1.36 3.89
N GLY A 134 -18.92 0.77 3.00
CA GLY A 134 -20.37 1.01 2.92
C GLY A 134 -21.23 0.05 3.76
N ALA A 135 -20.69 -1.12 4.10
CA ALA A 135 -21.36 -2.09 4.96
C ALA A 135 -20.33 -2.89 5.75
N ILE A 136 -20.74 -3.41 6.90
CA ILE A 136 -19.94 -4.30 7.75
C ILE A 136 -20.69 -5.61 7.89
N ASP A 137 -20.01 -6.71 7.56
CA ASP A 137 -20.53 -8.05 7.75
C ASP A 137 -20.03 -8.60 9.10
N LEU A 138 -20.95 -9.14 9.93
CA LEU A 138 -20.67 -9.67 11.26
C LEU A 138 -21.19 -11.12 11.34
N PRO A 139 -20.39 -12.11 10.89
CA PRO A 139 -20.84 -13.50 10.73
C PRO A 139 -21.37 -14.14 12.02
N TRP A 140 -20.90 -13.67 13.18
CA TRP A 140 -21.25 -14.22 14.49
C TRP A 140 -22.44 -13.51 15.18
N VAL A 141 -22.84 -12.34 14.68
CA VAL A 141 -23.88 -11.50 15.31
C VAL A 141 -25.19 -11.59 14.54
N SER A 142 -25.14 -11.58 13.21
CA SER A 142 -26.33 -11.70 12.37
C SER A 142 -26.49 -13.14 11.91
N GLY A 143 -27.32 -13.92 12.60
CA GLY A 143 -27.76 -15.26 12.17
C GLY A 143 -28.54 -15.29 10.84
N SER A 144 -28.66 -14.14 10.19
CA SER A 144 -29.16 -13.93 8.83
C SER A 144 -28.10 -13.14 8.06
N SER A 145 -27.80 -13.58 6.85
CA SER A 145 -26.71 -13.16 5.97
C SER A 145 -26.81 -11.70 5.45
N SER A 146 -27.23 -10.74 6.27
CA SER A 146 -27.39 -9.34 5.90
C SER A 146 -26.31 -8.48 6.54
N ALA A 147 -25.38 -7.99 5.72
CA ALA A 147 -24.40 -6.99 6.12
C ALA A 147 -25.11 -5.73 6.66
N ILE A 148 -24.56 -5.14 7.73
CA ILE A 148 -25.07 -3.90 8.31
C ILE A 148 -24.67 -2.75 7.38
N VAL A 149 -25.65 -2.18 6.68
CA VAL A 149 -25.45 -1.02 5.81
C VAL A 149 -25.21 0.22 6.66
N LEU A 150 -24.12 0.94 6.39
CA LEU A 150 -23.76 2.16 7.09
C LEU A 150 -24.42 3.37 6.42
N SER A 151 -24.84 4.34 7.23
CA SER A 151 -25.19 5.67 6.71
C SER A 151 -23.92 6.37 6.18
N ASP A 152 -24.07 7.36 5.29
CA ASP A 152 -22.91 8.02 4.67
C ASP A 152 -21.94 8.62 5.72
N GLY A 153 -22.46 9.20 6.81
CA GLY A 153 -21.63 9.71 7.90
C GLY A 153 -20.84 8.62 8.64
N LEU A 154 -21.46 7.47 8.91
CA LEU A 154 -20.78 6.33 9.52
C LEU A 154 -19.80 5.66 8.56
N SER A 155 -20.13 5.62 7.26
CA SER A 155 -19.24 5.12 6.21
C SER A 155 -17.98 5.97 6.08
N LEU A 156 -18.12 7.30 6.10
CA LEU A 156 -16.99 8.23 6.10
C LEU A 156 -16.12 8.01 7.34
N LEU A 157 -16.74 7.98 8.52
CA LEU A 157 -16.03 7.78 9.78
C LEU A 157 -15.26 6.44 9.77
N ALA A 158 -15.90 5.35 9.37
CA ALA A 158 -15.27 4.04 9.28
C ALA A 158 -14.10 4.04 8.28
N THR A 159 -14.28 4.64 7.10
CA THR A 159 -13.25 4.70 6.06
C THR A 159 -12.04 5.53 6.50
N VAL A 160 -12.28 6.69 7.11
CA VAL A 160 -11.23 7.55 7.66
C VAL A 160 -10.47 6.84 8.77
N ILE A 161 -11.18 6.30 9.78
CA ILE A 161 -10.56 5.58 10.89
C ILE A 161 -9.73 4.41 10.36
N TRP A 162 -10.22 3.68 9.36
CA TRP A 162 -9.50 2.57 8.78
C TRP A 162 -8.21 3.00 8.06
N LEU A 163 -8.30 3.96 7.13
CA LEU A 163 -7.14 4.40 6.33
C LEU A 163 -6.10 5.14 7.18
N VAL A 164 -6.55 6.08 8.02
CA VAL A 164 -5.67 6.81 8.95
C VAL A 164 -5.11 5.83 9.98
N GLY A 165 -5.95 5.00 10.58
CA GLY A 165 -5.57 4.05 11.62
C GLY A 165 -4.52 3.04 11.14
N ILE A 166 -4.73 2.38 10.00
CA ILE A 166 -3.76 1.39 9.49
C ILE A 166 -2.43 2.04 9.12
N THR A 167 -2.46 3.26 8.57
CA THR A 167 -1.23 3.99 8.22
C THR A 167 -0.41 4.31 9.47
N ASN A 168 -1.06 4.81 10.53
CA ASN A 168 -0.38 5.11 11.78
C ASN A 168 0.08 3.82 12.49
N ALA A 169 -0.71 2.75 12.44
CA ALA A 169 -0.34 1.46 13.03
C ALA A 169 0.90 0.87 12.36
N ILE A 170 1.01 0.89 11.02
CA ILE A 170 2.20 0.42 10.30
C ILE A 170 3.41 1.29 10.65
N ASN A 171 3.26 2.61 10.70
CA ASN A 171 4.34 3.52 11.09
C ASN A 171 4.87 3.21 12.51
N TRP A 172 4.00 2.89 13.47
CA TRP A 172 4.42 2.48 14.81
C TRP A 172 5.10 1.11 14.88
N LEU A 173 4.81 0.21 13.92
CA LEU A 173 5.48 -1.09 13.81
C LEU A 173 6.87 -1.00 13.20
N ASP A 174 7.21 0.08 12.49
CA ASP A 174 8.48 0.25 11.77
C ASP A 174 9.67 0.60 12.68
N GLY A 175 9.58 0.25 13.96
CA GLY A 175 10.65 0.43 14.95
C GLY A 175 11.69 -0.70 14.97
N LEU A 176 11.50 -1.77 14.19
CA LEU A 176 12.38 -2.93 14.09
C LEU A 176 12.65 -3.28 12.62
N ASP A 177 13.90 -3.66 12.32
CA ASP A 177 14.33 -4.05 10.97
C ASP A 177 13.45 -5.17 10.41
N GLY A 178 12.84 -4.93 9.24
CA GLY A 178 12.02 -5.88 8.51
C GLY A 178 10.61 -6.11 9.04
N LEU A 179 10.23 -5.57 10.21
CA LEU A 179 8.94 -5.89 10.83
C LEU A 179 7.76 -5.33 10.03
N ALA A 180 7.77 -4.04 9.69
CA ALA A 180 6.68 -3.39 8.97
C ALA A 180 6.48 -4.04 7.58
N ALA A 181 7.57 -4.24 6.83
CA ALA A 181 7.53 -4.89 5.52
C ALA A 181 7.09 -6.37 5.59
N GLY A 182 7.49 -7.10 6.64
CA GLY A 182 7.06 -8.48 6.88
C GLY A 182 5.56 -8.58 7.15
N VAL A 183 5.03 -7.78 8.08
CA VAL A 183 3.59 -7.75 8.41
C VAL A 183 2.76 -7.32 7.20
N ALA A 184 3.19 -6.26 6.48
CA ALA A 184 2.54 -5.81 5.27
C ALA A 184 2.55 -6.87 4.16
N GLY A 185 3.67 -7.60 3.99
CA GLY A 185 3.78 -8.69 3.02
C GLY A 185 2.83 -9.86 3.33
N ILE A 186 2.74 -10.29 4.59
CA ILE A 186 1.80 -11.34 5.01
C ILE A 186 0.35 -10.89 4.80
N ALA A 187 0.01 -9.66 5.19
CA ALA A 187 -1.32 -9.10 4.97
C ALA A 187 -1.67 -9.02 3.48
N ALA A 188 -0.71 -8.63 2.64
CA ALA A 188 -0.87 -8.58 1.18
C ALA A 188 -1.15 -9.96 0.58
N VAL A 189 -0.47 -11.03 1.04
CA VAL A 189 -0.76 -12.40 0.61
C VAL A 189 -2.19 -12.82 1.01
N GLY A 190 -2.62 -12.48 2.23
CA GLY A 190 -4.01 -12.69 2.65
C GLY A 190 -5.02 -11.95 1.76
N LEU A 191 -4.72 -10.69 1.41
CA LEU A 191 -5.53 -9.87 0.51
C LEU A 191 -5.62 -10.46 -0.90
N ILE A 192 -4.58 -11.10 -1.42
CA ILE A 192 -4.64 -11.83 -2.70
C ILE A 192 -5.73 -12.93 -2.62
N SER A 193 -5.69 -13.74 -1.58
CA SER A 193 -6.65 -14.84 -1.36
C SER A 193 -8.09 -14.33 -1.27
N VAL A 194 -8.32 -13.31 -0.45
CA VAL A 194 -9.66 -12.70 -0.28
C VAL A 194 -10.14 -12.06 -1.59
N SER A 195 -9.27 -11.31 -2.28
CA SER A 195 -9.63 -10.62 -3.52
C SER A 195 -10.07 -11.59 -4.62
N PHE A 196 -9.37 -12.71 -4.79
CA PHE A 196 -9.78 -13.73 -5.76
C PHE A 196 -11.04 -14.47 -5.34
N SER A 197 -11.23 -14.73 -4.04
CA SER A 197 -12.47 -15.34 -3.52
C SER A 197 -13.70 -14.47 -3.75
N LEU A 198 -13.53 -13.14 -3.73
CA LEU A 198 -14.59 -12.16 -4.00
C LEU A 198 -14.69 -11.74 -5.47
N HIS A 199 -13.96 -12.39 -6.39
CA HIS A 199 -13.87 -12.02 -7.81
C HIS A 199 -13.47 -10.54 -8.06
N GLN A 200 -12.67 -9.99 -7.15
CA GLN A 200 -12.09 -8.65 -7.23
C GLN A 200 -10.65 -8.73 -7.77
N VAL A 201 -10.52 -9.16 -9.03
CA VAL A 201 -9.21 -9.45 -9.64
C VAL A 201 -8.22 -8.28 -9.59
N ALA A 202 -8.69 -7.04 -9.76
CA ALA A 202 -7.84 -5.85 -9.72
C ALA A 202 -7.19 -5.62 -8.35
N ALA A 203 -7.98 -5.76 -7.27
CA ALA A 203 -7.47 -5.69 -5.90
C ALA A 203 -6.44 -6.81 -5.64
N GLY A 204 -6.67 -7.99 -6.23
CA GLY A 204 -5.70 -9.09 -6.21
C GLY A 204 -4.37 -8.74 -6.88
N PHE A 205 -4.39 -8.02 -8.01
CA PHE A 205 -3.16 -7.59 -8.70
C PHE A 205 -2.39 -6.53 -7.90
N LEU A 206 -3.10 -5.57 -7.31
CA LEU A 206 -2.54 -4.58 -6.39
C LEU A 206 -1.89 -5.27 -5.17
N ALA A 207 -2.60 -6.20 -4.54
CA ALA A 207 -2.09 -6.97 -3.40
C ALA A 207 -0.88 -7.84 -3.78
N ALA A 208 -0.88 -8.47 -4.96
CA ALA A 208 0.25 -9.24 -5.46
C ALA A 208 1.48 -8.38 -5.72
N ALA A 209 1.31 -7.19 -6.32
CA ALA A 209 2.40 -6.24 -6.48
C ALA A 209 2.96 -5.77 -5.12
N LEU A 210 2.09 -5.47 -4.14
CA LEU A 210 2.50 -5.08 -2.79
C LEU A 210 3.30 -6.19 -2.09
N ALA A 211 2.82 -7.43 -2.14
CA ALA A 211 3.52 -8.60 -1.59
C ALA A 211 4.90 -8.78 -2.24
N GLY A 212 4.99 -8.58 -3.56
CA GLY A 212 6.25 -8.60 -4.29
C GLY A 212 7.22 -7.52 -3.83
N CYS A 213 6.75 -6.26 -3.72
CA CYS A 213 7.55 -5.16 -3.19
C CYS A 213 8.07 -5.44 -1.79
N CYS A 214 7.22 -5.94 -0.88
CA CYS A 214 7.64 -6.32 0.47
C CYS A 214 8.74 -7.38 0.44
N LEU A 215 8.62 -8.43 -0.39
CA LEU A 215 9.66 -9.46 -0.52
C LEU A 215 10.99 -8.89 -1.07
N GLY A 216 10.93 -8.06 -2.12
CA GLY A 216 12.10 -7.44 -2.72
C GLY A 216 12.80 -6.45 -1.76
N PHE A 217 12.03 -5.74 -0.95
CA PHE A 217 12.52 -4.84 0.07
C PHE A 217 13.18 -5.58 1.24
N LEU A 218 12.51 -6.62 1.77
CA LEU A 218 13.01 -7.40 2.89
C LEU A 218 14.42 -7.91 2.65
N ARG A 219 14.76 -8.34 1.42
CA ARG A 219 16.11 -8.82 1.04
C ARG A 219 17.27 -7.91 1.47
N HIS A 220 17.00 -6.62 1.63
CA HIS A 220 17.97 -5.57 1.97
C HIS A 220 17.73 -4.94 3.35
N ASN A 221 16.70 -5.38 4.08
CA ASN A 221 16.21 -4.79 5.32
C ASN A 221 16.36 -5.76 6.52
N PHE A 222 17.22 -6.78 6.38
CA PHE A 222 17.68 -7.69 7.44
C PHE A 222 19.20 -7.88 7.36
#